data_AF-A0A7T8JWQ7-F1
#
_entry.id   AF-A0A7T8JWQ7-F1
#
_cell.length_a   1.000
_cell.length_b   1.000
_cell.length_c   1.000
_cell.angle_alpha   90.00
_cell.angle_beta   90.00
_cell.angle_gamma   90.00
#
_symmetry.space_group_name_H-M   'P 1'
#
loop_
_entity.id
_entity.type
_entity.pdbx_description
1 polymer ?
#
loop_
_entity_poly.entity_id
_entity_poly.type
_entity_poly.pdbx_seq_one_letter_code
_entity_poly.pdbx_strand_id
1 'polypeptide(L)'
;NNGKGSVDTFLVSLPAGIAPRLAYISCSTKKTHLVVREASLKDHSGAFWSIPGTSVALELKMVLAHALRNFPAEILQKREAIGGQHHHLWSLSSLTTPFTYEALRVHYENNRPFLSISNMERVLELSMWGNIAVTETLDVRHTGAKLKGSFSRYEYQRENSGASSVKAFKTYLPSS
;
A
#
# COMPACT_ATOMS: atom_id res chain seq x y z
N ASN A 1 -16.08 -23.43 -14.80
CA ASN A 1 -17.48 -22.99 -14.86
C ASN A 1 -18.33 -24.24 -14.67
N ASN A 2 -19.04 -24.33 -13.55
CA ASN A 2 -19.84 -25.51 -13.20
C ASN A 2 -21.35 -25.26 -13.40
N GLY A 3 -21.73 -24.11 -13.96
CA GLY A 3 -23.10 -23.76 -14.30
C GLY A 3 -23.50 -24.23 -15.70
N LYS A 4 -24.79 -24.13 -16.01
CA LYS A 4 -25.34 -24.53 -17.33
C LYS A 4 -25.10 -23.53 -18.46
N GLY A 5 -24.63 -22.31 -18.16
CA GLY A 5 -24.41 -21.23 -19.13
C GLY A 5 -22.98 -20.72 -19.12
N SER A 6 -22.58 -19.97 -20.16
CA SER A 6 -21.27 -19.29 -20.21
C SER A 6 -21.12 -18.31 -19.04
N VAL A 7 -19.89 -18.17 -18.54
CA VAL A 7 -19.53 -17.14 -17.56
C VAL A 7 -18.67 -16.12 -18.27
N ASP A 8 -19.16 -14.88 -18.30
CA ASP A 8 -18.53 -13.79 -19.04
C ASP A 8 -18.00 -12.69 -18.11
N THR A 9 -18.18 -12.86 -16.79
CA THR A 9 -17.80 -11.86 -15.79
C THR A 9 -17.31 -12.54 -14.52
N PHE A 10 -16.20 -12.03 -13.99
CA PHE A 10 -15.66 -12.38 -12.69
C PHE A 10 -15.98 -11.28 -11.69
N LEU A 11 -16.33 -11.68 -10.47
CA LEU A 11 -16.57 -10.76 -9.36
C LEU A 11 -15.44 -10.87 -8.36
N VAL A 12 -14.92 -9.72 -7.94
CA VAL A 12 -13.87 -9.58 -6.94
C VAL A 12 -14.40 -8.74 -5.80
N SER A 13 -14.14 -9.14 -4.56
CA SER A 13 -14.60 -8.43 -3.37
C SER A 13 -13.46 -8.14 -2.41
N LEU A 14 -13.48 -6.95 -1.78
CA LEU A 14 -12.67 -6.65 -0.60
C LEU A 14 -13.57 -6.49 0.63
N PRO A 15 -13.17 -7.05 1.79
CA PRO A 15 -13.82 -6.76 3.07
C PRO A 15 -13.85 -5.26 3.36
N ALA A 16 -14.95 -4.80 3.96
CA ALA A 16 -15.18 -3.39 4.26
C ALA A 16 -14.09 -2.74 5.12
N GLY A 17 -13.41 -3.49 5.99
CA GLY A 17 -12.34 -2.98 6.84
C GLY A 17 -11.03 -2.64 6.09
N ILE A 18 -10.80 -3.26 4.93
CA ILE A 18 -9.58 -3.01 4.12
C ILE A 18 -9.87 -2.27 2.82
N ALA A 19 -11.11 -2.25 2.35
CA ALA A 19 -11.51 -1.55 1.13
C ALA A 19 -11.06 -0.06 1.10
N PRO A 20 -11.15 0.73 2.19
CA PRO A 20 -10.68 2.12 2.21
C PRO A 20 -9.17 2.29 2.03
N ARG A 21 -8.40 1.21 2.19
CA ARG A 21 -6.94 1.19 2.04
C ARG A 21 -6.50 0.84 0.63
N LEU A 22 -7.43 0.51 -0.28
CA LEU A 22 -7.10 0.19 -1.66
C LEU A 22 -6.69 1.46 -2.42
N ALA A 23 -5.43 1.49 -2.86
CA ALA A 23 -4.89 2.58 -3.67
C ALA A 23 -4.94 2.27 -5.17
N TYR A 24 -4.86 1.00 -5.55
CA TYR A 24 -4.86 0.57 -6.94
C TYR A 24 -5.40 -0.86 -7.08
N ILE A 25 -6.19 -1.09 -8.13
CA ILE A 25 -6.67 -2.40 -8.55
C ILE A 25 -6.54 -2.50 -10.07
N SER A 26 -6.00 -3.61 -10.55
CA SER A 26 -5.97 -3.91 -11.98
C SER A 26 -6.07 -5.40 -12.21
N CYS A 27 -6.63 -5.76 -13.35
CA CYS A 27 -6.65 -7.13 -13.82
C CYS A 27 -6.00 -7.19 -15.19
N SER A 28 -5.19 -8.21 -15.45
CA SER A 28 -4.61 -8.46 -16.76
C SER A 28 -4.68 -9.93 -17.12
N THR A 29 -4.90 -10.21 -18.40
CA THR A 29 -4.51 -11.48 -19.01
C THR A 29 -3.07 -11.34 -19.50
N LYS A 30 -2.33 -12.44 -19.71
CA LYS A 30 -0.87 -12.52 -20.04
C LYS A 30 -0.23 -11.35 -20.82
N LYS A 31 -0.95 -10.63 -21.67
CA LYS A 31 -0.46 -9.47 -22.44
C LYS A 31 -1.37 -8.23 -22.41
N THR A 32 -2.57 -8.30 -21.82
CA THR A 32 -3.60 -7.25 -21.96
C THR A 32 -4.22 -6.91 -20.61
N HIS A 33 -4.38 -5.61 -20.35
CA HIS A 33 -5.13 -5.13 -19.20
C HIS A 33 -6.63 -5.20 -19.48
N LEU A 34 -7.38 -5.71 -18.50
CA LEU A 34 -8.83 -5.77 -18.53
C LEU A 34 -9.42 -4.61 -17.76
N VAL A 35 -10.58 -4.13 -18.22
CA VAL A 35 -11.31 -3.06 -17.56
C VAL A 35 -11.93 -3.60 -16.28
N VAL A 36 -11.54 -3.02 -15.14
CA VAL A 36 -12.14 -3.31 -13.84
C VAL A 36 -13.22 -2.27 -13.56
N ARG A 37 -14.45 -2.69 -13.30
CA ARG A 37 -15.58 -1.78 -13.01
C ARG A 37 -16.08 -2.01 -11.60
N GLU A 38 -16.36 -0.95 -10.87
CA GLU A 38 -17.04 -1.06 -9.58
C GLU A 38 -18.42 -1.71 -9.77
N ALA A 39 -18.80 -2.56 -8.82
CA ALA A 39 -20.05 -3.28 -8.81
C ALA A 39 -20.72 -3.09 -7.45
N SER A 40 -22.04 -3.15 -7.44
CA SER A 40 -22.84 -3.21 -6.22
C SER A 40 -23.66 -4.48 -6.25
N LEU A 41 -23.60 -5.24 -5.17
CA LEU A 41 -24.35 -6.47 -5.02
C LEU A 41 -25.48 -6.22 -4.02
N LYS A 42 -26.70 -6.66 -4.37
CA LYS A 42 -27.84 -6.58 -3.44
C LYS A 42 -27.53 -7.44 -2.21
N ASP A 43 -27.90 -6.94 -1.04
CA ASP A 43 -27.81 -7.62 0.25
C ASP A 43 -26.39 -7.90 0.80
N HIS A 44 -25.36 -7.33 0.18
CA HIS A 44 -23.98 -7.46 0.67
C HIS A 44 -23.28 -6.11 0.86
N SER A 45 -22.72 -5.89 2.04
CA SER A 45 -21.87 -4.74 2.34
C SER A 45 -20.41 -5.07 2.01
N GLY A 46 -19.76 -4.20 1.24
CA GLY A 46 -18.39 -4.41 0.79
C GLY A 46 -18.07 -3.63 -0.48
N ALA A 47 -16.81 -3.65 -0.87
CA ALA A 47 -16.38 -3.10 -2.15
C ALA A 47 -16.25 -4.25 -3.16
N PHE A 48 -16.92 -4.11 -4.30
CA PHE A 48 -16.96 -5.13 -5.33
C PHE A 48 -16.52 -4.57 -6.67
N TRP A 49 -15.87 -5.42 -7.46
CA TRP A 49 -15.48 -5.10 -8.82
C TRP A 49 -15.84 -6.24 -9.77
N SER A 50 -16.40 -5.88 -10.91
CA SER A 50 -16.68 -6.77 -12.02
C SER A 50 -15.56 -6.67 -13.06
N ILE A 51 -15.13 -7.83 -13.57
CA ILE A 51 -14.10 -7.96 -14.58
C ILE A 51 -14.69 -8.78 -15.71
N PRO A 52 -14.82 -8.22 -16.93
CA PRO A 52 -15.30 -8.96 -18.08
C PRO A 52 -14.23 -9.96 -18.51
N GLY A 53 -14.64 -11.18 -18.82
CA GLY A 53 -13.72 -12.19 -19.30
C GLY A 53 -14.34 -13.55 -19.43
N THR A 54 -13.98 -14.24 -20.51
CA THR A 54 -14.25 -15.66 -20.76
C THR A 54 -13.01 -16.52 -20.52
N SER A 55 -11.82 -15.90 -20.42
CA SER A 55 -10.53 -16.58 -20.22
C SER A 55 -10.25 -16.90 -18.75
N VAL A 56 -9.66 -18.08 -18.52
CA VAL A 56 -9.51 -18.71 -17.20
C VAL A 56 -8.28 -18.22 -16.40
N ALA A 57 -7.29 -17.64 -17.08
CA ALA A 57 -6.06 -17.16 -16.43
C ALA A 57 -6.05 -15.63 -16.33
N LEU A 58 -6.44 -15.13 -15.16
CA LEU A 58 -6.45 -13.71 -14.82
C LEU A 58 -5.40 -13.43 -13.74
N GLU A 59 -4.63 -12.36 -13.93
CA GLU A 59 -3.70 -11.82 -12.95
C GLU A 59 -4.32 -10.58 -12.32
N LEU A 60 -4.67 -10.65 -11.04
CA LEU A 60 -5.23 -9.55 -10.28
C LEU A 60 -4.12 -8.91 -9.44
N LYS A 61 -3.89 -7.61 -9.61
CA LYS A 61 -2.93 -6.82 -8.84
C LYS A 61 -3.66 -5.78 -8.03
N MET A 62 -3.43 -5.79 -6.72
CA MET A 62 -3.98 -4.83 -5.78
C MET A 62 -2.87 -4.22 -4.95
N VAL A 63 -2.95 -2.91 -4.72
CA VAL A 63 -2.03 -2.18 -3.84
C VAL A 63 -2.83 -1.60 -2.70
N LEU A 64 -2.51 -2.03 -1.47
CA LEU A 64 -3.12 -1.52 -0.25
C LEU A 64 -2.16 -0.52 0.43
N ALA A 65 -2.55 0.74 0.49
CA ALA A 65 -1.82 1.77 1.22
C ALA A 65 -2.15 1.70 2.72
N HIS A 66 -1.16 2.00 3.58
CA HIS A 66 -1.33 2.01 5.03
C HIS A 66 -1.92 0.71 5.64
N ALA A 67 -1.70 -0.43 4.97
CA ALA A 67 -2.17 -1.73 5.44
C ALA A 67 -1.41 -2.22 6.69
N LEU A 68 -0.09 -2.01 6.69
CA LEU A 68 0.81 -2.43 7.75
C LEU A 68 0.63 -1.58 9.01
N ARG A 69 0.68 -2.23 10.17
CA ARG A 69 0.70 -1.58 11.48
C ARG A 69 2.00 -1.92 12.20
N ASN A 70 2.68 -0.90 12.69
CA ASN A 70 3.91 -1.07 13.47
C ASN A 70 3.60 -1.73 14.82
N PHE A 71 4.37 -2.75 15.17
CA PHE A 71 4.34 -3.39 16.48
C PHE A 71 5.77 -3.74 16.94
N PRO A 72 6.31 -3.09 17.98
CA PRO A 72 5.69 -2.07 18.81
C PRO A 72 5.46 -0.73 18.07
N ALA A 73 4.56 0.09 18.60
CA ALA A 73 4.28 1.43 18.04
C ALA A 73 5.40 2.45 18.30
N GLU A 74 6.25 2.17 19.30
CA GLU A 74 7.39 3.00 19.68
C GLU A 74 8.66 2.15 19.78
N ILE A 75 9.79 2.70 19.34
CA ILE A 75 11.11 2.04 19.31
C ILE A 75 12.19 2.95 19.91
N LEU A 76 13.15 2.36 20.62
CA LEU A 76 14.33 3.10 21.10
C LEU A 76 15.31 3.35 19.95
N GLN A 77 16.11 4.41 20.05
CA GLN A 77 17.16 4.70 19.06
C GLN A 77 18.20 3.57 18.94
N LYS A 78 18.54 2.94 20.07
CA LYS A 78 19.69 2.03 20.22
C LYS A 78 19.39 0.53 20.06
N ARG A 79 18.15 0.11 19.75
CA ARG A 79 17.88 -1.34 19.67
C ARG A 79 18.24 -1.93 18.29
N GLU A 80 19.36 -2.65 18.21
CA GLU A 80 19.37 -4.04 17.75
C GLU A 80 19.11 -4.88 19.01
N ALA A 81 17.91 -5.47 19.16
CA ALA A 81 17.74 -6.43 20.24
C ALA A 81 18.21 -7.78 19.74
N ILE A 82 19.06 -8.44 20.52
CA ILE A 82 19.28 -9.87 20.47
C ILE A 82 17.88 -10.52 20.50
N GLY A 83 17.40 -10.95 19.34
CA GLY A 83 16.06 -11.49 19.09
C GLY A 83 14.90 -10.49 18.90
N GLY A 84 15.12 -9.16 18.88
CA GLY A 84 14.04 -8.17 18.88
C GLY A 84 13.86 -7.46 17.55
N GLN A 85 12.87 -7.95 16.82
CA GLN A 85 12.58 -7.61 15.44
C GLN A 85 11.54 -6.48 15.34
N HIS A 86 11.55 -5.75 14.21
CA HIS A 86 10.51 -4.78 13.86
C HIS A 86 9.25 -5.48 13.37
N HIS A 87 8.36 -5.94 14.26
CA HIS A 87 7.20 -6.71 13.83
C HIS A 87 6.13 -5.82 13.19
N HIS A 88 5.79 -6.08 11.93
CA HIS A 88 4.58 -5.51 11.34
C HIS A 88 3.46 -6.51 11.46
N LEU A 89 2.29 -6.04 11.88
CA LEU A 89 1.08 -6.83 11.83
C LEU A 89 0.44 -6.65 10.45
N TRP A 90 0.54 -7.67 9.61
CA TRP A 90 -0.28 -7.76 8.41
C TRP A 90 -1.52 -8.60 8.71
N SER A 91 -2.67 -8.18 8.18
CA SER A 91 -3.88 -8.98 8.25
C SER A 91 -4.46 -9.26 6.87
N LEU A 92 -4.70 -10.54 6.59
CA LEU A 92 -5.38 -11.03 5.40
C LEU A 92 -6.64 -11.75 5.83
N SER A 93 -7.68 -11.64 5.02
CA SER A 93 -8.88 -12.44 5.16
C SER A 93 -8.79 -13.69 4.27
N SER A 94 -8.79 -14.89 4.84
CA SER A 94 -9.06 -16.12 4.09
C SER A 94 -10.57 -16.39 4.05
N LEU A 95 -11.09 -16.81 2.90
CA LEU A 95 -12.50 -17.20 2.75
C LEU A 95 -12.68 -18.63 3.26
N THR A 96 -13.45 -18.81 4.34
CA THR A 96 -13.84 -20.13 4.87
C THR A 96 -15.19 -20.58 4.31
N THR A 97 -16.13 -19.63 4.16
CA THR A 97 -17.45 -19.79 3.52
C THR A 97 -17.78 -18.56 2.68
N PRO A 98 -18.76 -18.59 1.77
CA PRO A 98 -19.12 -17.43 0.95
C PRO A 98 -19.33 -16.18 1.82
N PHE A 99 -18.63 -15.09 1.48
CA PHE A 99 -18.67 -13.82 2.21
C PHE A 99 -18.27 -13.88 3.70
N THR A 100 -17.64 -14.97 4.15
CA THR A 100 -17.10 -15.09 5.50
C THR A 100 -15.58 -15.07 5.44
N TYR A 101 -14.97 -14.29 6.31
CA TYR A 101 -13.54 -14.04 6.30
C TYR A 101 -12.93 -14.25 7.69
N GLU A 102 -11.83 -14.98 7.73
CA GLU A 102 -11.03 -15.16 8.95
C GLU A 102 -9.76 -14.30 8.86
N ALA A 103 -9.48 -13.53 9.92
CA ALA A 103 -8.34 -12.64 9.96
C ALA A 103 -7.05 -13.40 10.28
N LEU A 104 -6.23 -13.68 9.26
CA LEU A 104 -4.83 -14.03 9.43
C LEU A 104 -4.08 -12.82 10.00
N ARG A 105 -3.13 -13.07 10.92
CA ARG A 105 -2.24 -12.05 11.48
C ARG A 105 -0.80 -12.56 11.41
N VAL A 106 0.04 -11.85 10.67
CA VAL A 106 1.46 -12.19 10.53
C VAL A 106 2.30 -11.10 11.18
N HIS A 107 3.28 -11.51 11.99
CA HIS A 107 4.28 -10.65 12.60
C HIS A 107 5.63 -10.91 11.93
N TYR A 108 6.24 -9.90 11.33
CA TYR A 108 7.53 -10.06 10.64
C TYR A 108 8.39 -8.80 10.74
N GLU A 109 9.70 -8.98 10.72
CA GLU A 109 10.66 -7.86 10.72
C GLU A 109 10.59 -7.01 9.45
N ASN A 110 10.45 -5.70 9.57
CA ASN A 110 10.73 -4.81 8.44
C ASN A 110 11.26 -3.44 8.87
N ASN A 111 12.51 -3.19 8.47
CA ASN A 111 13.32 -2.04 8.84
C ASN A 111 13.35 -1.00 7.71
N ARG A 112 12.50 -1.16 6.67
CA ARG A 112 12.43 -0.18 5.59
C ARG A 112 11.82 1.13 6.10
N PRO A 113 12.31 2.29 5.63
CA PRO A 113 11.78 3.57 6.04
C PRO A 113 10.32 3.74 5.57
N PHE A 114 9.42 4.04 6.50
CA PHE A 114 8.01 4.30 6.21
C PHE A 114 7.80 5.79 5.97
N LEU A 115 7.84 6.20 4.71
CA LEU A 115 7.59 7.57 4.30
C LEU A 115 6.20 7.69 3.66
N SER A 116 5.40 8.64 4.13
CA SER A 116 4.10 8.94 3.51
C SER A 116 3.97 10.43 3.23
N ILE A 117 3.40 10.76 2.09
CA ILE A 117 3.04 12.12 1.73
C ILE A 117 1.64 12.37 2.32
N SER A 118 1.51 13.36 3.20
CA SER A 118 0.21 13.77 3.77
C SER A 118 -0.55 14.72 2.87
N ASN A 119 0.17 15.62 2.20
CA ASN A 119 -0.38 16.56 1.26
C ASN A 119 0.59 16.77 0.09
N MET A 120 0.05 16.90 -1.11
CA MET A 120 0.82 17.19 -2.32
C MET A 120 0.08 18.25 -3.12
N GLU A 121 0.72 19.39 -3.29
CA GLU A 121 0.28 20.43 -4.19
C GLU A 121 1.21 20.46 -5.41
N ARG A 122 0.63 20.42 -6.61
CA ARG A 122 1.37 20.54 -7.87
C ARG A 122 0.82 21.71 -8.67
N VAL A 123 1.66 22.70 -8.92
CA VAL A 123 1.35 23.89 -9.73
C VAL A 123 2.03 23.74 -11.09
N LEU A 124 1.25 23.84 -12.16
CA LEU A 124 1.74 23.84 -13.54
C LEU A 124 1.49 25.21 -14.16
N GLU A 125 2.56 25.92 -14.48
CA GLU A 125 2.51 27.20 -15.19
C GLU A 125 2.91 26.99 -16.64
N LEU A 126 2.01 27.39 -17.55
CA LEU A 126 2.21 27.30 -19.00
C LEU A 126 2.49 28.68 -19.56
N SER A 127 3.59 28.81 -20.29
CA SER A 127 3.94 30.03 -21.00
C SER A 127 3.89 29.81 -22.51
N MET A 128 3.12 30.65 -23.19
CA MET A 128 3.08 30.67 -24.67
C MET A 128 4.39 31.17 -25.29
N TRP A 129 5.32 31.69 -24.47
CA TRP A 129 6.68 32.04 -24.89
C TRP A 129 7.64 30.85 -24.87
N GLY A 130 7.17 29.64 -24.53
CA GLY A 130 7.87 28.39 -24.85
C GLY A 130 8.34 27.55 -23.67
N ASN A 131 7.83 27.76 -22.45
CA ASN A 131 8.21 26.95 -21.29
C ASN A 131 7.00 26.48 -20.47
N ILE A 132 7.17 25.31 -19.85
CA ILE A 132 6.25 24.75 -18.86
C ILE A 132 7.03 24.66 -17.55
N ALA A 133 6.58 25.37 -16.52
CA ALA A 133 7.16 25.30 -15.20
C ALA A 133 6.27 24.44 -14.30
N VAL A 134 6.85 23.42 -13.66
CA VAL A 134 6.14 22.55 -12.72
C VAL A 134 6.77 22.71 -11.34
N THR A 135 5.97 23.10 -10.37
CA THR A 135 6.37 23.24 -8.96
C THR A 135 5.57 22.26 -8.11
N GLU A 136 6.23 21.51 -7.24
CA GLU A 136 5.61 20.54 -6.34
C GLU A 136 5.95 20.87 -4.88
N THR A 137 4.93 21.03 -4.04
CA THR A 137 5.06 21.20 -2.60
C THR A 137 4.58 19.94 -1.91
N LEU A 138 5.49 19.25 -1.20
CA LEU A 138 5.22 17.95 -0.58
C LEU A 138 5.33 18.05 0.95
N ASP A 139 4.22 17.77 1.64
CA ASP A 139 4.23 17.55 3.08
C ASP A 139 4.50 16.08 3.35
N VAL A 140 5.69 15.78 3.85
CA VAL A 140 6.17 14.41 4.03
C VAL A 140 6.33 14.09 5.52
N ARG A 141 5.80 12.94 5.94
CA ARG A 141 5.87 12.45 7.31
C ARG A 141 6.37 11.00 7.38
N HIS A 142 7.13 10.69 8.42
CA HIS A 142 7.51 9.32 8.73
C HIS A 142 6.38 8.63 9.51
N THR A 143 5.76 7.59 8.93
CA THR A 143 4.64 6.83 9.55
C THR A 143 5.07 5.49 10.16
N GLY A 144 6.38 5.33 10.38
CA GLY A 144 6.94 4.16 11.05
C GLY A 144 6.69 4.21 12.56
N ALA A 145 7.35 3.31 13.28
CA ALA A 145 7.32 3.36 14.74
C ALA A 145 7.94 4.67 15.23
N LYS A 146 7.35 5.28 16.26
CA LYS A 146 7.84 6.53 16.84
C LYS A 146 9.11 6.28 17.63
N LEU A 147 10.00 7.27 17.67
CA LEU A 147 11.14 7.21 18.58
C LEU A 147 10.65 7.34 20.03
N LYS A 148 11.01 6.36 20.85
CA LYS A 148 10.81 6.36 22.30
C LYS A 148 12.03 6.99 22.95
N GLY A 149 11.79 7.99 23.81
CA GLY A 149 12.86 8.70 24.52
C GLY A 149 13.50 9.80 23.68
N SER A 150 14.69 10.22 24.10
CA SER A 150 15.45 11.29 23.45
C SER A 150 16.22 10.79 22.23
N PHE A 151 16.47 11.70 21.29
CA PHE A 151 17.40 11.48 20.19
C PHE A 151 18.82 11.90 20.59
N SER A 152 19.79 11.01 20.40
CA SER A 152 21.22 11.25 20.57
C SER A 152 21.93 11.32 19.22
N ARG A 153 22.37 12.51 18.80
CA ARG A 153 23.16 12.67 17.56
C ARG A 153 24.47 11.88 17.60
N TYR A 154 25.11 11.82 18.76
CA TYR A 154 26.36 11.08 18.94
C TYR A 154 26.18 9.59 18.61
N GLU A 155 25.13 8.97 19.17
CA GLU A 155 24.82 7.56 18.89
C GLU A 155 24.36 7.35 17.44
N TYR A 156 23.63 8.31 16.86
CA TYR A 156 23.21 8.25 15.45
C TYR A 156 24.40 8.20 14.49
N GLN A 157 25.41 9.04 14.74
CA GLN A 157 26.58 9.15 13.87
C GLN A 157 27.61 8.05 14.12
N ARG A 158 27.89 7.72 15.39
CA ARG A 158 28.95 6.76 15.75
C ARG A 158 28.54 5.31 15.52
N GLU A 159 27.31 4.95 15.84
CA GLU A 159 26.83 3.57 15.79
C GLU A 159 26.03 3.26 14.50
N ASN A 160 25.94 4.21 13.55
CA ASN A 160 25.07 4.13 12.38
C ASN A 160 23.62 3.71 12.74
N SER A 161 23.17 4.14 13.92
CA SER A 161 21.86 3.78 14.46
C SER A 161 20.72 4.42 13.64
N GLY A 162 19.49 3.97 13.89
CA GLY A 162 18.32 4.42 13.13
C GLY A 162 18.15 3.74 11.78
N ALA A 163 18.24 2.40 11.74
CA ALA A 163 18.00 1.61 10.53
C ALA A 163 16.65 1.91 9.84
N SER A 164 15.61 2.15 10.64
CA SER A 164 14.27 2.52 10.14
C SER A 164 14.10 4.01 9.80
N SER A 165 15.13 4.84 10.04
CA SER A 165 15.05 6.28 9.78
C SER A 165 15.22 6.61 8.29
N VAL A 166 14.64 7.73 7.87
CA VAL A 166 14.75 8.23 6.50
C VAL A 166 15.98 9.12 6.41
N LYS A 167 17.02 8.65 5.72
CA LYS A 167 18.27 9.41 5.53
C LYS A 167 18.24 10.30 4.29
N ALA A 168 17.60 9.81 3.23
CA ALA A 168 17.39 10.50 1.97
C ALA A 168 16.22 9.86 1.23
N PHE A 169 15.60 10.60 0.31
CA PHE A 169 14.70 10.06 -0.70
C PHE A 169 15.08 10.64 -2.06
N LYS A 170 14.86 9.85 -3.11
CA LYS A 170 15.21 10.22 -4.48
C LYS A 170 13.92 10.52 -5.25
N THR A 171 13.90 11.65 -5.93
CA THR A 171 12.85 11.99 -6.90
C THR A 171 13.36 11.73 -8.32
N TYR A 172 12.45 11.39 -9.22
CA TYR A 172 12.74 11.22 -10.64
C TYR A 172 12.07 12.36 -11.39
N LEU A 173 12.89 13.16 -12.06
CA LEU A 173 12.42 14.20 -12.95
C LEU A 173 12.30 13.62 -14.37
N PRO A 174 11.33 14.06 -15.18
CA PRO A 174 11.25 13.66 -16.58
C PRO A 174 12.54 14.05 -17.30
N SER A 175 12.96 13.24 -18.27
CA SER A 175 14.01 13.65 -19.21
C SER A 175 13.52 14.85 -20.01
N SER A 176 14.37 15.86 -20.15
CA SER A 176 14.15 17.06 -20.96
C SER A 176 13.85 16.74 -22.43
#